data_AF-A0A0Q6A8F6-F1
#
_entry.id   AF-A0A0Q6A8F6-F1
#
_cell.length_a   1.000
_cell.length_b   1.000
_cell.length_c   1.000
_cell.angle_alpha   90.00
_cell.angle_beta   90.00
_cell.angle_gamma   90.00
#
_symmetry.space_group_name_H-M   'P 1'
#
loop_
_entity.id
_entity.type
_entity.pdbx_description
1 polymer ?
#
loop_
_entity_poly.entity_id
_entity_poly.type
_entity_poly.pdbx_seq_one_letter_code
_entity_poly.pdbx_strand_id
1 'polypeptide(L)'
;MKSRALLFLCLILNFISCGIKKSVNHIPELQQYALEIPKVVKMNDSAFAFNQNYLTKNRQNLWELYIRGNPLQLGYNNGALTQNLMQKQEEIFFSKVEGFVPSKFKQNLLRGFLKWYNRKMYLNVREDFQAELCGLSQYSSDRYNFIAPKFQRNMYLHGAHDIGHAMQDLMMVGCTSLAVWNENTEEGELLIGRNFDFYVGDDFAKNKLIEFVEPESGIPYLSVSWPGMIGVVSGMNKEGLSVTINAGKSKIPMTAKTPISLVTREILQYAKNIDEAIEITKKRKVFVSESIMVGSANDHKAVIIEVSPKNFGVYEVVNSSKVFCTNHFQSDAYQNDRRNQKHIAESHSEYRLEKLQELFQESQKLNPEKMVSILRDKSGLKDKNIGYGNEKAINQLLAHHAVIFSPEKRLVWVSSSPYQLGEFVCYDLNKIFSDDRLKSGEFATSQFNIAKDPFVDSQEFKNYEEFKKLNVQFDENTLLSDEFISHYQSLNPNFWVVYYQAGRYYFQQKEYSKAKLEFEKALTKEITTVPDKENIEKYLKKILRKLK
;
A
#
# COMPACT_ATOMS: atom_id res chain seq x y z
N MET A 1 14.61 -21.55 44.79
CA MET A 1 14.25 -21.34 43.36
C MET A 1 13.25 -20.20 43.10
N LYS A 2 12.18 -20.02 43.90
CA LYS A 2 11.16 -18.96 43.69
C LYS A 2 11.70 -17.51 43.77
N SER A 3 12.61 -17.20 44.71
CA SER A 3 13.18 -15.84 44.86
C SER A 3 14.11 -15.42 43.70
N ARG A 4 14.93 -16.35 43.18
CA ARG A 4 15.76 -16.09 41.99
C ARG A 4 14.90 -15.84 40.75
N ALA A 5 13.84 -16.61 40.54
CA ALA A 5 12.90 -16.41 39.43
C ALA A 5 12.18 -15.04 39.50
N LEU A 6 11.81 -14.59 40.71
CA LEU A 6 11.19 -13.27 40.92
C LEU A 6 12.19 -12.13 40.64
N LEU A 7 13.45 -12.28 41.05
CA LEU A 7 14.50 -11.29 40.80
C LEU A 7 14.81 -11.17 39.30
N PHE A 8 14.89 -12.32 38.60
CA PHE A 8 15.03 -12.35 37.14
C PHE A 8 13.83 -11.74 36.43
N LEU A 9 12.61 -12.00 36.90
CA LEU A 9 11.39 -11.40 36.35
C LEU A 9 11.37 -9.87 36.56
N CYS A 10 11.74 -9.39 37.76
CA CYS A 10 11.86 -7.96 38.04
C CYS A 10 12.95 -7.29 37.19
N LEU A 11 14.10 -7.94 36.98
CA LEU A 11 15.15 -7.42 36.10
C LEU A 11 14.68 -7.33 34.64
N ILE A 12 14.01 -8.36 34.12
CA ILE A 12 13.44 -8.36 32.76
C ILE A 12 12.39 -7.25 32.60
N LEU A 13 11.50 -7.07 33.58
CA LEU A 13 10.49 -6.00 33.59
C LEU A 13 11.14 -4.61 33.65
N ASN A 14 12.22 -4.43 34.41
CA ASN A 14 12.97 -3.17 34.48
C ASN A 14 13.66 -2.85 33.14
N PHE A 15 14.31 -3.83 32.48
CA PHE A 15 14.94 -3.59 31.17
C PHE A 15 13.92 -3.28 30.06
N ILE A 16 12.75 -3.93 30.08
CA ILE A 16 11.65 -3.64 29.16
C ILE A 16 11.10 -2.22 29.42
N SER A 17 10.93 -1.84 30.68
CA SER A 17 10.47 -0.50 31.09
C SER A 17 11.45 0.60 30.67
N CYS A 18 12.75 0.40 30.87
CA CYS A 18 13.80 1.35 30.47
C CYS A 18 13.82 1.61 28.95
N GLY A 19 13.69 0.56 28.13
CA GLY A 19 13.66 0.70 26.66
C GLY A 19 12.44 1.47 26.16
N ILE A 20 11.27 1.22 26.76
CA ILE A 20 10.03 1.94 26.43
C ILE A 20 10.13 3.42 26.82
N LYS A 21 10.62 3.72 28.02
CA LYS A 21 10.75 5.11 28.50
C LYS A 21 11.68 5.94 27.61
N LYS A 22 12.80 5.37 27.17
CA LYS A 22 13.71 6.03 26.21
C LYS A 22 13.00 6.32 24.89
N SER A 23 12.32 5.34 24.31
CA SER A 23 11.63 5.50 23.03
C SER A 23 10.52 6.55 23.05
N VAL A 24 9.72 6.59 24.12
CA VAL A 24 8.57 7.51 24.24
C VAL A 24 9.03 8.96 24.44
N ASN A 25 10.20 9.16 25.03
CA ASN A 25 10.76 10.49 25.29
C ASN A 25 11.82 10.91 24.26
N HIS A 26 12.09 10.07 23.25
CA HIS A 26 13.09 10.37 22.23
C HIS A 26 12.66 11.54 21.37
N ILE A 27 13.57 12.47 21.14
CA ILE A 27 13.45 13.59 20.21
C ILE A 27 14.75 13.61 19.40
N PRO A 28 14.69 13.69 18.05
CA PRO A 28 15.89 13.76 17.23
C PRO A 28 16.67 15.07 17.46
N GLU A 29 17.95 15.09 17.10
CA GLU A 29 18.75 16.31 17.12
C GLU A 29 18.36 17.22 15.94
N LEU A 30 17.91 18.44 16.26
CA LEU A 30 17.31 19.37 15.30
C LEU A 30 18.15 20.63 15.06
N GLN A 31 19.10 20.94 15.95
CA GLN A 31 19.84 22.20 15.98
C GLN A 31 20.67 22.45 14.71
N GLN A 32 21.03 21.38 14.00
CA GLN A 32 21.77 21.46 12.73
C GLN A 32 20.93 21.92 11.54
N TYR A 33 19.60 21.92 11.65
CA TYR A 33 18.70 22.25 10.55
C TYR A 33 18.14 23.66 10.71
N ALA A 34 18.44 24.54 9.76
CA ALA A 34 17.80 25.85 9.69
C ALA A 34 16.29 25.67 9.43
N LEU A 35 15.47 26.47 10.11
CA LEU A 35 14.02 26.38 10.00
C LEU A 35 13.40 27.76 9.83
N GLU A 36 12.64 27.91 8.76
CA GLU A 36 11.67 28.98 8.56
C GLU A 36 10.26 28.42 8.78
N ILE A 37 9.54 28.93 9.79
CA ILE A 37 8.18 28.47 10.09
C ILE A 37 7.26 28.87 8.92
N PRO A 38 6.60 27.90 8.24
CA PRO A 38 5.74 28.19 7.11
C PRO A 38 4.58 29.11 7.46
N LYS A 39 4.43 30.18 6.69
CA LYS A 39 3.26 31.06 6.69
C LYS A 39 2.43 30.76 5.45
N VAL A 40 1.51 29.81 5.56
CA VAL A 40 0.73 29.33 4.41
C VAL A 40 -0.25 30.39 3.95
N VAL A 41 -0.16 30.75 2.67
CA VAL A 41 -1.14 31.58 1.96
C VAL A 41 -2.15 30.64 1.31
N LYS A 42 -3.42 30.76 1.69
CA LYS A 42 -4.53 30.08 1.03
C LYS A 42 -4.98 30.92 -0.17
N MET A 43 -4.74 30.43 -1.38
CA MET A 43 -5.19 31.08 -2.62
C MET A 43 -6.66 30.78 -2.88
N ASN A 44 -7.08 29.53 -2.67
CA ASN A 44 -8.47 29.08 -2.71
C ASN A 44 -8.63 27.78 -1.89
N ASP A 45 -9.80 27.11 -1.96
CA ASP A 45 -10.07 25.87 -1.19
C ASP A 45 -9.21 24.67 -1.58
N SER A 46 -8.54 24.74 -2.73
CA SER A 46 -7.73 23.67 -3.31
C SER A 46 -6.32 24.11 -3.66
N ALA A 47 -5.87 25.30 -3.26
CA ALA A 47 -4.52 25.81 -3.57
C ALA A 47 -3.92 26.58 -2.39
N PHE A 48 -2.75 26.13 -1.94
CA PHE A 48 -2.02 26.63 -0.78
C PHE A 48 -0.55 26.81 -1.14
N ALA A 49 0.10 27.84 -0.64
CA ALA A 49 1.50 28.10 -0.94
C ALA A 49 2.27 28.65 0.27
N PHE A 50 3.57 28.38 0.29
CA PHE A 50 4.53 29.03 1.16
C PHE A 50 5.87 29.13 0.42
N ASN A 51 6.29 30.36 0.09
CA ASN A 51 7.46 30.63 -0.76
C ASN A 51 7.37 29.83 -2.07
N GLN A 52 8.32 28.91 -2.30
CA GLN A 52 8.38 28.02 -3.47
C GLN A 52 7.75 26.64 -3.24
N ASN A 53 6.99 26.48 -2.16
CA ASN A 53 6.30 25.23 -1.82
C ASN A 53 4.80 25.42 -2.07
N TYR A 54 4.16 24.40 -2.63
CA TYR A 54 2.79 24.51 -3.13
C TYR A 54 2.04 23.21 -2.91
N LEU A 55 0.77 23.31 -2.52
CA LEU A 55 -0.19 22.22 -2.55
C LEU A 55 -1.37 22.66 -3.43
N THR A 56 -1.69 21.89 -4.46
CA THR A 56 -2.86 22.14 -5.30
C THR A 56 -3.67 20.85 -5.50
N LYS A 57 -4.95 20.99 -5.84
CA LYS A 57 -5.79 19.88 -6.29
C LYS A 57 -6.07 20.04 -7.78
N ASN A 58 -5.70 19.05 -8.58
CA ASN A 58 -5.93 19.09 -10.02
C ASN A 58 -7.38 18.74 -10.38
N ARG A 59 -7.73 18.89 -11.67
CA ARG A 59 -9.08 18.64 -12.19
C ARG A 59 -9.55 17.19 -12.01
N GLN A 60 -8.62 16.23 -11.92
CA GLN A 60 -8.91 14.82 -11.65
C GLN A 60 -9.01 14.48 -10.15
N ASN A 61 -9.04 15.49 -9.29
CA ASN A 61 -9.09 15.37 -7.83
C ASN A 61 -7.85 14.76 -7.16
N LEU A 62 -6.70 14.76 -7.84
CA LEU A 62 -5.43 14.39 -7.21
C LEU A 62 -4.84 15.62 -6.50
N TRP A 63 -4.33 15.41 -5.28
CA TRP A 63 -3.53 16.43 -4.61
C TRP A 63 -2.08 16.35 -5.09
N GLU A 64 -1.49 17.51 -5.37
CA GLU A 64 -0.13 17.67 -5.89
C GLU A 64 0.64 18.59 -4.95
N LEU A 65 1.64 18.05 -4.27
CA LEU A 65 2.47 18.73 -3.29
C LEU A 65 3.89 18.88 -3.84
N TYR A 66 4.39 20.11 -3.93
CA TYR A 66 5.81 20.38 -4.16
C TYR A 66 6.43 20.99 -2.90
N ILE A 67 7.49 20.36 -2.41
CA ILE A 67 8.23 20.82 -1.23
C ILE A 67 9.73 20.74 -1.44
N ARG A 68 10.46 21.73 -0.90
CA ARG A 68 11.91 21.78 -0.92
C ARG A 68 12.51 22.18 0.42
N GLY A 69 13.74 21.74 0.70
CA GLY A 69 14.53 22.17 1.85
C GLY A 69 15.34 21.08 2.54
N ASN A 70 15.97 21.42 3.67
CA ASN A 70 16.57 20.44 4.59
C ASN A 70 15.49 19.54 5.23
N PRO A 71 15.87 18.42 5.86
CA PRO A 71 14.91 17.46 6.42
C PRO A 71 13.86 18.08 7.36
N LEU A 72 14.27 18.95 8.28
CA LEU A 72 13.31 19.61 9.19
C LEU A 72 12.35 20.52 8.42
N GLN A 73 12.88 21.33 7.50
CA GLN A 73 12.08 22.24 6.67
C GLN A 73 11.10 21.48 5.76
N LEU A 74 11.50 20.35 5.17
CA LEU A 74 10.60 19.48 4.40
C LEU A 74 9.40 19.04 5.24
N GLY A 75 9.66 18.63 6.49
CA GLY A 75 8.63 18.22 7.43
C GLY A 75 7.65 19.34 7.74
N TYR A 76 8.17 20.54 8.03
CA TYR A 76 7.35 21.72 8.28
C TYR A 76 6.55 22.14 7.05
N ASN A 77 7.16 22.18 5.86
CA ASN A 77 6.49 22.54 4.62
C ASN A 77 5.36 21.56 4.30
N ASN A 78 5.63 20.25 4.39
CA ASN A 78 4.63 19.21 4.17
C ASN A 78 3.48 19.35 5.18
N GLY A 79 3.79 19.39 6.47
CA GLY A 79 2.79 19.44 7.53
C GLY A 79 1.92 20.70 7.48
N ALA A 80 2.53 21.86 7.21
CA ALA A 80 1.79 23.12 7.12
C ALA A 80 0.85 23.14 5.90
N LEU A 81 1.33 22.72 4.73
CA LEU A 81 0.53 22.73 3.51
C LEU A 81 -0.57 21.67 3.53
N THR A 82 -0.30 20.48 4.09
CA THR A 82 -1.23 19.35 4.07
C THR A 82 -2.02 19.15 5.36
N GLN A 83 -1.90 20.06 6.35
CA GLN A 83 -2.45 19.90 7.71
C GLN A 83 -3.87 19.30 7.75
N ASN A 84 -4.82 19.91 7.04
CA ASN A 84 -6.21 19.46 7.03
C ASN A 84 -6.37 18.05 6.45
N LEU A 85 -5.59 17.74 5.41
CA LEU A 85 -5.62 16.43 4.75
C LEU A 85 -5.00 15.35 5.63
N MET A 86 -3.85 15.64 6.25
CA MET A 86 -3.17 14.73 7.18
C MET A 86 -4.04 14.43 8.40
N GLN A 87 -4.62 15.46 9.03
CA GLN A 87 -5.48 15.27 10.19
C GLN A 87 -6.74 14.45 9.85
N LYS A 88 -7.28 14.63 8.64
CA LYS A 88 -8.38 13.79 8.13
C LYS A 88 -7.94 12.33 7.94
N GLN A 89 -6.74 12.08 7.43
CA GLN A 89 -6.21 10.71 7.33
C GLN A 89 -5.97 10.08 8.71
N GLU A 90 -5.45 10.83 9.68
CA GLU A 90 -5.37 10.36 11.07
C GLU A 90 -6.76 9.97 11.60
N GLU A 91 -7.77 10.79 11.36
CA GLU A 91 -9.14 10.51 11.80
C GLU A 91 -9.73 9.25 11.17
N ILE A 92 -9.59 9.08 9.86
CA ILE A 92 -10.08 7.88 9.16
C ILE A 92 -9.36 6.64 9.69
N PHE A 93 -8.04 6.71 9.90
CA PHE A 93 -7.27 5.58 10.38
C PHE A 93 -7.65 5.20 11.82
N PHE A 94 -7.68 6.17 12.74
CA PHE A 94 -7.93 5.90 14.16
C PHE A 94 -9.40 5.62 14.48
N SER A 95 -10.36 6.17 13.73
CA SER A 95 -11.79 5.82 13.90
C SER A 95 -12.04 4.33 13.61
N LYS A 96 -11.34 3.74 12.64
CA LYS A 96 -11.38 2.29 12.42
C LYS A 96 -10.81 1.51 13.60
N VAL A 97 -9.68 1.95 14.15
CA VAL A 97 -9.08 1.32 15.34
C VAL A 97 -10.02 1.42 16.55
N GLU A 98 -10.68 2.56 16.75
CA GLU A 98 -11.69 2.74 17.80
C GLU A 98 -12.90 1.82 17.60
N GLY A 99 -13.34 1.62 16.35
CA GLY A 99 -14.39 0.66 16.00
C GLY A 99 -14.04 -0.78 16.37
N PHE A 100 -12.79 -1.22 16.12
CA PHE A 100 -12.32 -2.56 16.51
C PHE A 100 -12.07 -2.68 18.02
N VAL A 101 -11.75 -1.58 18.71
CA VAL A 101 -11.36 -1.55 20.12
C VAL A 101 -12.13 -0.47 20.90
N PRO A 102 -13.45 -0.62 21.08
CA PRO A 102 -14.30 0.42 21.66
C PRO A 102 -14.10 0.61 23.18
N SER A 103 -13.59 -0.41 23.88
CA SER A 103 -13.39 -0.38 25.33
C SER A 103 -12.15 0.41 25.72
N LYS A 104 -12.29 1.40 26.62
CA LYS A 104 -11.17 2.18 27.20
C LYS A 104 -10.07 1.29 27.81
N PHE A 105 -10.44 0.16 28.41
CA PHE A 105 -9.47 -0.80 28.94
C PHE A 105 -8.64 -1.43 27.81
N LYS A 106 -9.30 -1.88 26.73
CA LYS A 106 -8.61 -2.45 25.57
C LYS A 106 -7.76 -1.41 24.83
N GLN A 107 -8.20 -0.15 24.77
CA GLN A 107 -7.40 0.96 24.22
C GLN A 107 -6.12 1.20 25.04
N ASN A 108 -6.20 1.13 26.37
CA ASN A 108 -5.01 1.22 27.23
C ASN A 108 -4.06 0.04 27.03
N LEU A 109 -4.58 -1.18 26.82
CA LEU A 109 -3.77 -2.35 26.51
C LEU A 109 -3.08 -2.19 25.14
N LEU A 110 -3.82 -1.75 24.11
CA LEU A 110 -3.30 -1.45 22.79
C LEU A 110 -2.19 -0.39 22.84
N ARG A 111 -2.40 0.68 23.62
CA ARG A 111 -1.39 1.72 23.87
C ARG A 111 -0.10 1.13 24.45
N GLY A 112 -0.21 0.29 25.47
CA GLY A 112 0.93 -0.39 26.09
C GLY A 112 1.68 -1.27 25.08
N PHE A 113 0.93 -2.05 24.29
CA PHE A 113 1.46 -2.88 23.22
C PHE A 113 2.19 -2.05 22.16
N LEU A 114 1.60 -0.97 21.65
CA LEU A 114 2.20 -0.11 20.62
C LEU A 114 3.52 0.49 21.09
N LYS A 115 3.57 0.99 22.34
CA LYS A 115 4.81 1.50 22.95
C LYS A 115 5.88 0.42 23.05
N TRP A 116 5.51 -0.77 23.51
CA TRP A 116 6.43 -1.89 23.62
C TRP A 116 6.93 -2.35 22.26
N TYR A 117 6.04 -2.54 21.29
CA TYR A 117 6.36 -3.03 19.95
C TYR A 117 7.31 -2.08 19.21
N ASN A 118 7.04 -0.77 19.29
CA ASN A 118 7.81 0.26 18.59
C ASN A 118 9.03 0.79 19.36
N ARG A 119 9.34 0.25 20.55
CA ARG A 119 10.39 0.75 21.46
C ARG A 119 11.81 0.87 20.87
N LYS A 120 12.06 0.29 19.69
CA LYS A 120 13.34 0.33 18.99
C LYS A 120 13.28 1.06 17.64
N MET A 121 12.11 1.55 17.22
CA MET A 121 11.95 2.13 15.89
C MET A 121 12.87 3.34 15.68
N TYR A 122 12.96 4.25 16.66
CA TYR A 122 13.85 5.42 16.61
C TYR A 122 15.35 5.09 16.49
N LEU A 123 15.77 3.88 16.87
CA LEU A 123 17.16 3.41 16.71
C LEU A 123 17.45 2.88 15.31
N ASN A 124 16.43 2.65 14.49
CA ASN A 124 16.54 2.03 13.18
C ASN A 124 16.13 2.96 12.03
N VAL A 125 15.49 4.09 12.33
CA VAL A 125 15.16 5.13 11.34
C VAL A 125 16.28 6.16 11.30
N ARG A 126 16.67 6.58 10.10
CA ARG A 126 17.73 7.57 9.91
C ARG A 126 17.40 8.91 10.56
N GLU A 127 18.41 9.64 10.99
CA GLU A 127 18.24 10.91 11.73
C GLU A 127 17.59 12.00 10.88
N ASP A 128 17.95 12.10 9.59
CA ASP A 128 17.31 13.02 8.63
C ASP A 128 15.80 12.75 8.53
N PHE A 129 15.39 11.50 8.37
CA PHE A 129 13.96 11.15 8.32
C PHE A 129 13.25 11.38 9.66
N GLN A 130 13.93 11.19 10.79
CA GLN A 130 13.36 11.54 12.10
C GLN A 130 13.14 13.05 12.24
N ALA A 131 14.07 13.88 11.77
CA ALA A 131 13.91 15.34 11.77
C ALA A 131 12.72 15.78 10.92
N GLU A 132 12.55 15.19 9.74
CA GLU A 132 11.39 15.45 8.88
C GLU A 132 10.08 15.03 9.52
N LEU A 133 10.00 13.81 10.09
CA LEU A 133 8.82 13.35 10.83
C LEU A 133 8.53 14.25 12.04
N CYS A 134 9.56 14.77 12.70
CA CYS A 134 9.40 15.70 13.79
C CYS A 134 8.75 17.01 13.32
N GLY A 135 9.23 17.58 12.21
CA GLY A 135 8.65 18.76 11.58
C GLY A 135 7.21 18.54 11.13
N LEU A 136 6.95 17.46 10.40
CA LEU A 136 5.60 17.06 9.96
C LEU A 136 4.66 16.93 11.16
N SER A 137 5.13 16.30 12.23
CA SER A 137 4.31 15.98 13.40
C SER A 137 3.81 17.21 14.17
N GLN A 138 4.41 18.39 13.98
CA GLN A 138 3.94 19.62 14.63
C GLN A 138 2.50 19.97 14.19
N TYR A 139 2.13 19.57 12.98
CA TYR A 139 0.83 19.84 12.36
C TYR A 139 -0.17 18.68 12.53
N SER A 140 0.22 17.58 13.17
CA SER A 140 -0.68 16.46 13.46
C SER A 140 -1.71 16.80 14.54
N SER A 141 -2.82 16.07 14.58
CA SER A 141 -3.94 16.35 15.50
C SER A 141 -3.58 16.06 16.96
N ASP A 142 -3.99 16.90 17.89
CA ASP A 142 -3.83 16.61 19.31
C ASP A 142 -4.80 15.54 19.83
N ARG A 143 -5.87 15.25 19.09
CA ARG A 143 -6.93 14.28 19.45
C ARG A 143 -6.38 12.90 19.81
N TYR A 144 -5.32 12.45 19.12
CA TYR A 144 -4.80 11.08 19.26
C TYR A 144 -3.55 10.98 20.16
N ASN A 145 -3.24 12.03 20.94
CA ASN A 145 -2.11 12.02 21.87
C ASN A 145 -2.24 10.96 22.98
N PHE A 146 -3.47 10.50 23.25
CA PHE A 146 -3.70 9.38 24.17
C PHE A 146 -3.06 8.07 23.66
N ILE A 147 -2.89 7.88 22.34
CA ILE A 147 -2.20 6.73 21.75
C ILE A 147 -0.69 6.90 21.92
N ALA A 148 -0.14 7.96 21.33
CA ALA A 148 1.27 8.34 21.44
C ALA A 148 1.42 9.84 21.16
N PRO A 149 2.47 10.51 21.68
CA PRO A 149 2.79 11.88 21.29
C PRO A 149 3.00 12.00 19.77
N LYS A 150 2.79 13.20 19.20
CA LYS A 150 2.70 13.40 17.75
C LYS A 150 3.88 12.79 16.96
N PHE A 151 5.12 13.03 17.39
CA PHE A 151 6.30 12.47 16.72
C PHE A 151 6.32 10.94 16.72
N GLN A 152 6.16 10.30 17.89
CA GLN A 152 6.11 8.85 17.98
C GLN A 152 4.92 8.27 17.23
N ARG A 153 3.77 8.95 17.25
CA ARG A 153 2.58 8.52 16.50
C ARG A 153 2.86 8.53 14.99
N ASN A 154 3.49 9.58 14.46
CA ASN A 154 3.89 9.64 13.06
C ASN A 154 4.87 8.50 12.70
N MET A 155 5.87 8.24 13.56
CA MET A 155 6.75 7.08 13.39
C MET A 155 5.96 5.75 13.35
N TYR A 156 5.01 5.57 14.26
CA TYR A 156 4.21 4.34 14.33
C TYR A 156 3.33 4.16 13.09
N LEU A 157 2.76 5.25 12.55
CA LEU A 157 1.96 5.23 11.32
C LEU A 157 2.79 4.76 10.11
N HIS A 158 4.08 5.11 10.05
CA HIS A 158 4.97 4.61 8.99
C HIS A 158 5.24 3.11 9.10
N GLY A 159 5.21 2.56 10.32
CA GLY A 159 5.22 1.12 10.54
C GLY A 159 3.86 0.45 10.42
N ALA A 160 2.75 1.20 10.37
CA ALA A 160 1.40 0.64 10.41
C ALA A 160 1.05 -0.10 9.11
N HIS A 161 1.51 0.38 7.96
CA HIS A 161 1.44 -0.33 6.68
C HIS A 161 2.03 -1.75 6.81
N ASP A 162 3.26 -1.83 7.29
CA ASP A 162 3.99 -3.09 7.47
C ASP A 162 3.33 -4.01 8.52
N ILE A 163 2.80 -3.41 9.61
CA ILE A 163 2.07 -4.15 10.65
C ILE A 163 0.75 -4.70 10.10
N GLY A 164 0.02 -3.91 9.30
CA GLY A 164 -1.19 -4.35 8.62
C GLY A 164 -0.94 -5.58 7.75
N HIS A 165 0.15 -5.60 6.99
CA HIS A 165 0.57 -6.76 6.19
C HIS A 165 0.90 -7.99 7.03
N ALA A 166 1.58 -7.79 8.18
CA ALA A 166 1.93 -8.88 9.08
C ALA A 166 0.70 -9.47 9.80
N MET A 167 -0.33 -8.65 10.02
CA MET A 167 -1.59 -9.01 10.67
C MET A 167 -2.67 -9.19 9.60
N GLN A 168 -2.75 -10.39 9.01
CA GLN A 168 -3.63 -10.77 7.88
C GLN A 168 -5.09 -10.31 7.95
N ASP A 169 -5.60 -9.96 9.13
CA ASP A 169 -6.98 -9.56 9.36
C ASP A 169 -7.21 -8.04 9.38
N LEU A 170 -6.17 -7.20 9.22
CA LEU A 170 -6.33 -5.73 9.28
C LEU A 170 -6.48 -5.07 7.90
N MET A 171 -5.86 -5.61 6.84
CA MET A 171 -5.83 -5.01 5.50
C MET A 171 -5.78 -6.08 4.41
N MET A 172 -6.61 -5.95 3.37
CA MET A 172 -6.56 -6.79 2.16
C MET A 172 -5.49 -6.25 1.22
N VAL A 173 -4.60 -7.14 0.75
CA VAL A 173 -3.37 -6.77 0.05
C VAL A 173 -3.14 -7.73 -1.11
N GLY A 174 -2.93 -7.18 -2.30
CA GLY A 174 -2.78 -7.93 -3.54
C GLY A 174 -1.93 -7.21 -4.60
N CYS A 175 -0.90 -6.45 -4.18
CA CYS A 175 -0.07 -5.64 -5.07
C CYS A 175 0.46 -6.43 -6.27
N THR A 176 0.42 -5.81 -7.44
CA THR A 176 0.92 -6.40 -8.70
C THR A 176 1.79 -5.37 -9.39
N SER A 177 2.99 -5.77 -9.83
CA SER A 177 3.89 -4.93 -10.61
C SER A 177 4.55 -5.71 -11.75
N LEU A 178 4.86 -5.01 -12.83
CA LEU A 178 5.54 -5.55 -14.00
C LEU A 178 6.50 -4.51 -14.56
N ALA A 179 7.63 -4.97 -15.10
CA ALA A 179 8.62 -4.18 -15.81
C ALA A 179 8.95 -4.86 -17.14
N VAL A 180 9.04 -4.09 -18.21
CA VAL A 180 9.40 -4.55 -19.56
C VAL A 180 10.31 -3.55 -20.25
N TRP A 181 11.22 -4.03 -21.10
CA TRP A 181 12.14 -3.19 -21.87
C TRP A 181 12.55 -3.88 -23.18
N ASN A 182 13.40 -3.23 -23.99
CA ASN A 182 13.91 -3.75 -25.27
C ASN A 182 12.79 -4.25 -26.21
N GLU A 183 12.82 -5.53 -26.56
CA GLU A 183 11.89 -6.16 -27.50
C GLU A 183 10.44 -6.14 -27.03
N ASN A 184 10.20 -5.93 -25.74
CA ASN A 184 8.89 -5.95 -25.10
C ASN A 184 8.20 -4.58 -25.05
N THR A 185 8.87 -3.51 -25.48
CA THR A 185 8.29 -2.15 -25.56
C THR A 185 8.38 -1.58 -26.97
N GLU A 186 7.46 -0.68 -27.31
CA GLU A 186 7.37 -0.11 -28.67
C GLU A 186 8.64 0.67 -29.05
N GLU A 187 9.22 1.39 -28.09
CA GLU A 187 10.38 2.25 -28.27
C GLU A 187 11.68 1.68 -27.65
N GLY A 188 11.65 0.44 -27.13
CA GLY A 188 12.81 -0.19 -26.49
C GLY A 188 13.10 0.25 -25.06
N GLU A 189 12.51 1.35 -24.61
CA GLU A 189 12.63 1.90 -23.25
C GLU A 189 12.08 0.99 -22.15
N LEU A 190 12.56 1.19 -20.93
CA LEU A 190 12.00 0.56 -19.74
C LEU A 190 10.62 1.16 -19.42
N LEU A 191 9.62 0.30 -19.25
CA LEU A 191 8.30 0.65 -18.74
C LEU A 191 7.97 -0.21 -17.54
N ILE A 192 7.48 0.42 -16.48
CA ILE A 192 7.14 -0.25 -15.22
C ILE A 192 5.72 0.13 -14.85
N GLY A 193 4.85 -0.85 -14.67
CA GLY A 193 3.48 -0.67 -14.21
C GLY A 193 3.27 -1.26 -12.82
N ARG A 194 2.35 -0.68 -12.05
CA ARG A 194 1.92 -1.25 -10.76
C ARG A 194 0.49 -0.90 -10.37
N ASN A 195 -0.19 -1.85 -9.76
CA ASN A 195 -1.33 -1.64 -8.87
C ASN A 195 -0.91 -1.77 -7.40
N PHE A 196 -1.19 -0.74 -6.59
CA PHE A 196 -0.97 -0.75 -5.15
C PHE A 196 -2.28 -1.01 -4.41
N ASP A 197 -2.53 -2.28 -4.14
CA ASP A 197 -3.72 -2.76 -3.43
C ASP A 197 -3.58 -2.57 -1.92
N PHE A 198 -3.96 -1.38 -1.48
CA PHE A 198 -3.99 -0.99 -0.08
C PHE A 198 -5.32 -0.30 0.22
N TYR A 199 -6.24 -1.04 0.86
CA TYR A 199 -7.58 -0.54 1.12
C TYR A 199 -7.84 -0.38 2.62
N VAL A 200 -7.97 0.89 3.04
CA VAL A 200 -8.36 1.28 4.41
C VAL A 200 -9.71 1.98 4.38
N GLY A 201 -10.58 1.66 3.42
CA GLY A 201 -11.92 2.26 3.27
C GLY A 201 -11.97 3.38 2.23
N ASP A 202 -13.17 3.64 1.72
CA ASP A 202 -13.39 4.62 0.65
C ASP A 202 -12.99 6.04 1.04
N ASP A 203 -13.18 6.42 2.30
CA ASP A 203 -12.78 7.75 2.77
C ASP A 203 -11.27 7.94 2.73
N PHE A 204 -10.49 6.89 3.00
CA PHE A 204 -9.02 6.94 2.95
C PHE A 204 -8.53 7.17 1.53
N ALA A 205 -9.15 6.49 0.55
CA ALA A 205 -8.77 6.55 -0.86
C ALA A 205 -9.12 7.87 -1.57
N LYS A 206 -9.91 8.76 -0.94
CA LYS A 206 -10.31 10.05 -1.53
C LYS A 206 -9.16 11.04 -1.67
N ASN A 207 -8.18 11.00 -0.76
CA ASN A 207 -7.09 11.96 -0.69
C ASN A 207 -5.77 11.34 -1.17
N LYS A 208 -5.71 10.96 -2.45
CA LYS A 208 -4.45 10.55 -3.08
C LYS A 208 -3.53 11.77 -3.21
N LEU A 209 -2.27 11.60 -2.85
CA LEU A 209 -1.27 12.66 -2.88
C LEU A 209 -0.09 12.26 -3.77
N ILE A 210 0.29 13.15 -4.67
CA ILE A 210 1.53 13.09 -5.44
C ILE A 210 2.47 14.11 -4.83
N GLU A 211 3.58 13.65 -4.28
CA GLU A 211 4.59 14.47 -3.63
C GLU A 211 5.83 14.59 -4.53
N PHE A 212 6.18 15.81 -4.88
CA PHE A 212 7.44 16.17 -5.54
C PHE A 212 8.35 16.78 -4.48
N VAL A 213 9.38 16.04 -4.11
CA VAL A 213 10.27 16.38 -3.01
C VAL A 213 11.63 16.75 -3.58
N GLU A 214 12.07 17.98 -3.31
CA GLU A 214 13.40 18.49 -3.66
C GLU A 214 14.21 18.69 -2.36
N PRO A 215 14.86 17.63 -1.86
CA PRO A 215 15.66 17.74 -0.64
C PRO A 215 16.94 18.53 -0.90
N GLU A 216 17.45 19.22 0.12
CA GLU A 216 18.75 19.88 0.05
C GLU A 216 19.91 18.88 -0.16
N SER A 217 19.76 17.65 0.33
CA SER A 217 20.71 16.56 0.15
C SER A 217 20.03 15.34 -0.46
N GLY A 218 20.64 14.81 -1.53
CA GLY A 218 20.12 13.70 -2.32
C GLY A 218 19.49 14.14 -3.63
N ILE A 219 18.81 13.20 -4.29
CA ILE A 219 18.19 13.35 -5.60
C ILE A 219 16.72 13.74 -5.39
N PRO A 220 16.20 14.77 -6.10
CA PRO A 220 14.78 15.08 -6.10
C PRO A 220 13.94 13.91 -6.62
N TYR A 221 12.75 13.69 -6.05
CA TYR A 221 11.92 12.53 -6.39
C TYR A 221 10.43 12.78 -6.29
N LEU A 222 9.68 11.97 -7.03
CA LEU A 222 8.23 11.84 -6.95
C LEU A 222 7.85 10.64 -6.08
N SER A 223 6.85 10.81 -5.22
CA SER A 223 6.18 9.75 -4.46
C SER A 223 4.67 9.81 -4.68
N VAL A 224 4.02 8.65 -4.81
CA VAL A 224 2.55 8.53 -4.86
C VAL A 224 2.08 7.82 -3.60
N SER A 225 1.30 8.52 -2.78
CA SER A 225 0.97 8.11 -1.42
C SER A 225 -0.35 8.76 -0.95
N TRP A 226 -0.44 9.06 0.35
CA TRP A 226 -1.49 9.80 1.02
C TRP A 226 -0.87 10.83 1.98
N PRO A 227 -1.62 11.89 2.35
CA PRO A 227 -1.16 12.93 3.27
C PRO A 227 -0.61 12.38 4.60
N GLY A 228 0.58 12.84 4.98
CA GLY A 228 1.28 12.44 6.20
C GLY A 228 2.25 11.25 6.04
N MET A 229 2.38 10.69 4.84
CA MET A 229 3.28 9.58 4.56
C MET A 229 4.55 10.05 3.84
N ILE A 230 5.65 10.24 4.58
CA ILE A 230 6.94 10.62 3.96
C ILE A 230 7.68 9.42 3.35
N GLY A 231 7.29 8.20 3.75
CA GLY A 231 7.81 6.98 3.17
C GLY A 231 7.27 6.76 1.77
N VAL A 232 8.04 6.09 0.92
CA VAL A 232 7.69 5.87 -0.49
C VAL A 232 7.12 4.46 -0.65
N VAL A 233 5.89 4.36 -1.14
CA VAL A 233 5.35 3.07 -1.58
C VAL A 233 5.51 2.90 -3.09
N SER A 234 5.30 3.96 -3.88
CA SER A 234 5.52 4.06 -5.33
C SER A 234 6.27 5.36 -5.61
N GLY A 235 7.35 5.33 -6.39
CA GLY A 235 7.99 6.58 -6.78
C GLY A 235 9.13 6.44 -7.78
N MET A 236 9.61 7.59 -8.26
CA MET A 236 10.74 7.69 -9.18
C MET A 236 11.54 8.96 -8.90
N ASN A 237 12.87 8.88 -8.93
CA ASN A 237 13.74 10.02 -8.74
C ASN A 237 14.11 10.70 -10.08
N LYS A 238 14.72 11.89 -9.99
CA LYS A 238 15.14 12.69 -11.15
C LYS A 238 16.20 11.99 -12.02
N GLU A 239 16.88 10.96 -11.50
CA GLU A 239 17.83 10.11 -12.23
C GLU A 239 17.16 8.91 -12.92
N GLY A 240 15.83 8.77 -12.81
CA GLY A 240 15.10 7.67 -13.44
C GLY A 240 15.33 6.34 -12.72
N LEU A 241 15.62 6.38 -11.42
CA LEU A 241 15.48 5.19 -10.57
C LEU A 241 14.05 5.18 -10.03
N SER A 242 13.32 4.10 -10.29
CA SER A 242 11.96 3.89 -9.77
C SER A 242 11.93 2.77 -8.74
N VAL A 243 11.05 2.89 -7.74
CA VAL A 243 10.82 1.85 -6.75
C VAL A 243 9.33 1.57 -6.58
N THR A 244 9.01 0.29 -6.45
CA THR A 244 7.70 -0.17 -6.01
C THR A 244 7.81 -1.32 -5.02
N ILE A 245 6.79 -1.52 -4.18
CA ILE A 245 6.81 -2.54 -3.12
C ILE A 245 5.63 -3.52 -3.20
N ASN A 246 5.91 -4.80 -3.02
CA ASN A 246 4.90 -5.84 -2.92
C ASN A 246 5.13 -6.69 -1.67
N ALA A 247 4.10 -6.74 -0.82
CA ALA A 247 4.23 -7.35 0.49
C ALA A 247 4.47 -8.86 0.35
N GLY A 248 5.52 -9.35 1.02
CA GLY A 248 5.82 -10.78 1.11
C GLY A 248 5.28 -11.39 2.41
N LYS A 249 5.02 -12.70 2.42
CA LYS A 249 4.50 -13.35 3.63
C LYS A 249 5.58 -13.45 4.73
N SER A 250 5.41 -12.65 5.78
CA SER A 250 6.35 -12.59 6.92
C SER A 250 5.80 -13.24 8.20
N LYS A 251 6.68 -13.55 9.16
CA LYS A 251 6.28 -13.87 10.54
C LYS A 251 6.03 -12.56 11.27
N ILE A 252 4.98 -12.51 12.11
CA ILE A 252 4.75 -11.38 13.03
C ILE A 252 6.03 -11.13 13.84
N PRO A 253 6.66 -9.95 13.70
CA PRO A 253 7.92 -9.67 14.36
C PRO A 253 7.68 -9.31 15.84
N MET A 254 8.71 -9.46 16.66
CA MET A 254 8.63 -9.16 18.10
C MET A 254 8.83 -7.67 18.44
N THR A 255 9.30 -6.88 17.47
CA THR A 255 9.55 -5.45 17.60
C THR A 255 9.65 -4.82 16.22
N ALA A 256 9.13 -3.60 16.08
CA ALA A 256 9.35 -2.79 14.90
C ALA A 256 10.83 -2.38 14.78
N LYS A 257 11.28 -2.23 13.53
CA LYS A 257 12.60 -1.70 13.15
C LYS A 257 12.40 -0.67 12.04
N THR A 258 13.23 -0.64 10.99
CA THR A 258 13.06 0.28 9.86
C THR A 258 11.82 -0.10 9.04
N PRO A 259 10.81 0.78 8.90
CA PRO A 259 9.70 0.56 7.98
C PRO A 259 10.18 0.49 6.54
N ILE A 260 9.58 -0.39 5.74
CA ILE A 260 10.06 -0.65 4.38
C ILE A 260 9.91 0.58 3.48
N SER A 261 8.86 1.36 3.68
CA SER A 261 8.59 2.61 2.98
C SER A 261 9.67 3.68 3.21
N LEU A 262 10.39 3.63 4.34
CA LEU A 262 11.53 4.52 4.58
C LEU A 262 12.81 3.99 3.93
N VAL A 263 12.94 2.67 3.73
CA VAL A 263 14.05 2.08 2.97
C VAL A 263 13.93 2.44 1.49
N THR A 264 12.74 2.30 0.91
CA THR A 264 12.48 2.68 -0.49
C THR A 264 12.59 4.18 -0.74
N ARG A 265 12.18 5.01 0.24
CA ARG A 265 12.48 6.44 0.21
C ARG A 265 13.98 6.70 0.15
N GLU A 266 14.76 6.03 0.99
CA GLU A 266 16.22 6.18 0.99
C GLU A 266 16.82 5.77 -0.36
N ILE A 267 16.33 4.69 -0.97
CA ILE A 267 16.72 4.29 -2.32
C ILE A 267 16.47 5.44 -3.31
N LEU A 268 15.26 5.99 -3.39
CA LEU A 268 14.98 7.08 -4.32
C LEU A 268 15.82 8.34 -4.05
N GLN A 269 16.03 8.68 -2.79
CA GLN A 269 16.73 9.90 -2.43
C GLN A 269 18.24 9.79 -2.66
N TYR A 270 18.84 8.59 -2.66
CA TYR A 270 20.31 8.45 -2.66
C TYR A 270 20.90 7.48 -3.68
N ALA A 271 20.11 6.64 -4.36
CA ALA A 271 20.61 5.74 -5.40
C ALA A 271 20.34 6.26 -6.81
N LYS A 272 21.29 5.99 -7.71
CA LYS A 272 21.23 6.29 -9.15
C LYS A 272 21.09 5.04 -10.00
N ASN A 273 21.38 3.86 -9.45
CA ASN A 273 21.39 2.58 -10.15
C ASN A 273 20.97 1.44 -9.19
N ILE A 274 20.84 0.24 -9.75
CA ILE A 274 20.39 -0.96 -9.05
C ILE A 274 21.36 -1.37 -7.93
N ASP A 275 22.67 -1.31 -8.17
CA ASP A 275 23.68 -1.72 -7.17
C ASP A 275 23.63 -0.83 -5.92
N GLU A 276 23.51 0.49 -6.10
CA GLU A 276 23.34 1.43 -5.00
C GLU A 276 22.04 1.15 -4.22
N ALA A 277 20.95 0.81 -4.90
CA ALA A 277 19.69 0.43 -4.27
C ALA A 277 19.82 -0.86 -3.42
N ILE A 278 20.56 -1.85 -3.93
CA ILE A 278 20.88 -3.08 -3.21
C ILE A 278 21.70 -2.77 -1.96
N GLU A 279 22.74 -1.95 -2.07
CA GLU A 279 23.61 -1.60 -0.94
C GLU A 279 22.90 -0.77 0.13
N ILE A 280 22.00 0.14 -0.26
CA ILE A 280 21.11 0.83 0.69
C ILE A 280 20.24 -0.17 1.43
N THR A 281 19.62 -1.12 0.72
CA THR A 281 18.71 -2.10 1.35
C THR A 281 19.45 -2.99 2.35
N LYS A 282 20.65 -3.49 2.01
CA LYS A 282 21.47 -4.35 2.89
C LYS A 282 21.85 -3.68 4.21
N LYS A 283 22.00 -2.35 4.23
CA LYS A 283 22.36 -1.59 5.44
C LYS A 283 21.21 -1.56 6.47
N ARG A 284 19.97 -1.85 6.07
CA ARG A 284 18.78 -1.64 6.89
C ARG A 284 18.27 -2.93 7.52
N LYS A 285 17.86 -2.82 8.79
CA LYS A 285 17.24 -3.92 9.52
C LYS A 285 15.73 -3.78 9.43
N VAL A 286 15.12 -4.50 8.50
CA VAL A 286 13.65 -4.54 8.36
C VAL A 286 13.01 -5.47 9.40
N PHE A 287 11.69 -5.36 9.56
CA PHE A 287 10.89 -6.20 10.46
C PHE A 287 9.77 -6.98 9.74
N VAL A 288 9.52 -6.69 8.47
CA VAL A 288 8.60 -7.44 7.59
C VAL A 288 9.34 -7.96 6.35
N SER A 289 8.63 -8.74 5.54
CA SER A 289 9.11 -9.28 4.27
C SER A 289 8.52 -8.45 3.14
N GLU A 290 9.35 -7.98 2.21
CA GLU A 290 8.91 -7.16 1.08
C GLU A 290 9.75 -7.47 -0.16
N SER A 291 9.08 -7.46 -1.32
CA SER A 291 9.69 -7.39 -2.63
C SER A 291 9.75 -5.92 -3.07
N ILE A 292 10.94 -5.41 -3.36
CA ILE A 292 11.15 -4.06 -3.87
C ILE A 292 11.54 -4.17 -5.33
N MET A 293 10.64 -3.87 -6.26
CA MET A 293 11.00 -3.78 -7.68
C MET A 293 11.71 -2.45 -7.91
N VAL A 294 12.95 -2.52 -8.39
CA VAL A 294 13.80 -1.38 -8.72
C VAL A 294 14.02 -1.38 -10.21
N GLY A 295 13.57 -0.31 -10.87
CA GLY A 295 13.89 -0.03 -12.27
C GLY A 295 14.85 1.13 -12.39
N SER A 296 15.77 1.07 -13.34
CA SER A 296 16.84 2.06 -13.47
C SER A 296 17.04 2.45 -14.92
N ALA A 297 16.93 3.75 -15.20
CA ALA A 297 17.30 4.32 -16.49
C ALA A 297 18.80 4.14 -16.79
N ASN A 298 19.65 4.17 -15.76
CA ASN A 298 21.10 4.02 -15.92
C ASN A 298 21.51 2.57 -16.23
N ASP A 299 20.75 1.59 -15.73
CA ASP A 299 21.01 0.16 -15.98
C ASP A 299 20.16 -0.41 -17.13
N HIS A 300 19.18 0.37 -17.62
CA HIS A 300 18.21 0.00 -18.66
C HIS A 300 17.51 -1.35 -18.38
N LYS A 301 17.20 -1.61 -17.11
CA LYS A 301 16.52 -2.83 -16.66
C LYS A 301 15.86 -2.65 -15.31
N ALA A 302 15.13 -3.68 -14.88
CA ALA A 302 14.59 -3.78 -13.53
C ALA A 302 14.98 -5.09 -12.84
N VAL A 303 15.06 -5.07 -11.51
CA VAL A 303 15.26 -6.23 -10.64
C VAL A 303 14.25 -6.21 -9.48
N ILE A 304 14.11 -7.32 -8.78
CA ILE A 304 13.35 -7.39 -7.51
C ILE A 304 14.31 -7.67 -6.37
N ILE A 305 14.41 -6.74 -5.42
CA ILE A 305 15.15 -6.94 -4.17
C ILE A 305 14.19 -7.53 -3.14
N GLU A 306 14.46 -8.74 -2.68
CA GLU A 306 13.60 -9.48 -1.75
C GLU A 306 14.22 -9.51 -0.37
N VAL A 307 13.64 -8.75 0.55
CA VAL A 307 14.22 -8.55 1.87
C VAL A 307 13.27 -9.04 2.96
N SER A 308 13.83 -9.72 3.96
CA SER A 308 13.13 -10.14 5.16
C SER A 308 14.02 -9.92 6.39
N PRO A 309 13.52 -10.07 7.63
CA PRO A 309 14.33 -9.84 8.82
C PRO A 309 15.55 -10.76 8.98
N LYS A 310 15.63 -11.86 8.22
CA LYS A 310 16.64 -12.91 8.35
C LYS A 310 17.25 -13.38 7.03
N ASN A 311 16.77 -12.88 5.89
CA ASN A 311 17.21 -13.34 4.59
C ASN A 311 17.13 -12.18 3.59
N PHE A 312 17.91 -12.29 2.52
CA PHE A 312 18.03 -11.27 1.49
C PHE A 312 18.32 -11.97 0.16
N GLY A 313 17.60 -11.60 -0.90
CA GLY A 313 17.81 -12.09 -2.24
C GLY A 313 17.59 -10.98 -3.26
N VAL A 314 18.17 -11.16 -4.45
CA VAL A 314 17.88 -10.32 -5.61
C VAL A 314 17.41 -11.27 -6.70
N TYR A 315 16.24 -11.02 -7.25
CA TYR A 315 15.73 -11.71 -8.42
C TYR A 315 15.96 -10.83 -9.65
N GLU A 316 16.80 -11.35 -10.54
CA GLU A 316 17.10 -10.77 -11.84
C GLU A 316 16.80 -11.82 -12.90
N VAL A 317 16.15 -11.40 -13.98
CA VAL A 317 15.86 -12.28 -15.11
C VAL A 317 17.07 -12.36 -16.03
N VAL A 318 17.46 -13.57 -16.39
CA VAL A 318 18.57 -13.83 -17.30
C VAL A 318 18.02 -14.05 -18.71
N ASN A 319 18.59 -13.37 -19.71
CA ASN A 319 18.19 -13.48 -21.13
C ASN A 319 16.70 -13.16 -21.39
N SER A 320 16.14 -12.22 -20.65
CA SER A 320 14.75 -11.80 -20.79
C SER A 320 14.65 -10.32 -20.48
N SER A 321 13.83 -9.59 -21.24
CA SER A 321 13.59 -8.15 -21.02
C SER A 321 12.25 -7.87 -20.32
N LYS A 322 11.83 -8.76 -19.40
CA LYS A 322 10.58 -8.64 -18.61
C LYS A 322 10.71 -9.21 -17.21
N VAL A 323 10.13 -8.54 -16.21
CA VAL A 323 10.06 -8.97 -14.81
C VAL A 323 8.65 -8.76 -14.27
N PHE A 324 8.08 -9.77 -13.62
CA PHE A 324 6.78 -9.68 -12.95
C PHE A 324 6.96 -9.87 -11.45
N CYS A 325 6.13 -9.19 -10.66
CA CYS A 325 6.15 -9.28 -9.21
C CYS A 325 4.73 -9.22 -8.65
N THR A 326 4.33 -10.28 -7.95
CA THR A 326 3.11 -10.30 -7.14
C THR A 326 3.50 -10.28 -5.66
N ASN A 327 2.95 -11.13 -4.79
CA ASN A 327 3.15 -11.06 -3.33
C ASN A 327 3.97 -12.23 -2.76
N HIS A 328 4.73 -12.92 -3.61
CA HIS A 328 5.65 -13.98 -3.19
C HIS A 328 7.07 -13.69 -3.68
N PHE A 329 8.04 -14.38 -3.07
CA PHE A 329 9.46 -14.27 -3.40
C PHE A 329 9.85 -15.29 -4.47
N GLN A 330 10.70 -14.86 -5.41
CA GLN A 330 11.12 -15.57 -6.61
C GLN A 330 12.63 -15.87 -6.63
N SER A 331 13.46 -15.15 -5.86
CA SER A 331 14.91 -15.37 -5.88
C SER A 331 15.32 -16.71 -5.28
N ASP A 332 16.49 -17.21 -5.70
CA ASP A 332 17.10 -18.45 -5.20
C ASP A 332 17.20 -18.48 -3.66
N ALA A 333 17.40 -17.31 -3.04
CA ALA A 333 17.47 -17.16 -1.60
C ALA A 333 16.19 -17.64 -0.87
N TYR A 334 15.03 -17.62 -1.52
CA TYR A 334 13.74 -17.99 -0.94
C TYR A 334 13.09 -19.24 -1.54
N GLN A 335 13.73 -19.93 -2.49
CA GLN A 335 13.21 -21.15 -3.10
C GLN A 335 12.82 -22.23 -2.07
N ASN A 336 13.60 -22.34 -1.00
CA ASN A 336 13.39 -23.30 0.09
C ASN A 336 12.67 -22.72 1.32
N ASP A 337 12.19 -21.46 1.25
CA ASP A 337 11.44 -20.87 2.36
C ASP A 337 10.02 -21.46 2.43
N ARG A 338 9.73 -22.20 3.50
CA ARG A 338 8.45 -22.89 3.69
C ARG A 338 7.24 -21.95 3.73
N ARG A 339 7.40 -20.71 4.22
CA ARG A 339 6.27 -19.76 4.27
C ARG A 339 5.99 -19.21 2.89
N ASN A 340 7.04 -18.94 2.12
CA ASN A 340 6.93 -18.52 0.74
C ASN A 340 6.25 -19.60 -0.11
N GLN A 341 6.74 -20.85 -0.05
CA GLN A 341 6.13 -22.00 -0.74
C GLN A 341 4.64 -22.19 -0.38
N LYS A 342 4.31 -22.11 0.91
CA LYS A 342 2.92 -22.16 1.37
C LYS A 342 2.09 -20.99 0.82
N HIS A 343 2.65 -19.79 0.80
CA HIS A 343 1.97 -18.61 0.28
C HIS A 343 1.71 -18.70 -1.23
N ILE A 344 2.68 -19.21 -2.01
CA ILE A 344 2.53 -19.50 -3.44
C ILE A 344 1.35 -20.46 -3.66
N ALA A 345 1.32 -21.58 -2.92
CA ALA A 345 0.31 -22.61 -3.10
C ALA A 345 -1.11 -22.21 -2.63
N GLU A 346 -1.22 -21.43 -1.55
CA GLU A 346 -2.50 -21.21 -0.88
C GLU A 346 -3.16 -19.85 -1.18
N SER A 347 -2.43 -18.90 -1.76
CA SER A 347 -2.92 -17.54 -2.00
C SER A 347 -3.21 -17.25 -3.47
N HIS A 348 -3.72 -16.06 -3.73
CA HIS A 348 -3.98 -15.52 -5.08
C HIS A 348 -2.71 -14.95 -5.76
N SER A 349 -1.54 -15.03 -5.09
CA SER A 349 -0.27 -14.44 -5.57
C SER A 349 0.26 -15.12 -6.84
N GLU A 350 0.25 -16.45 -6.88
CA GLU A 350 0.69 -17.22 -8.06
C GLU A 350 -0.31 -17.05 -9.21
N TYR A 351 -1.60 -17.12 -8.92
CA TYR A 351 -2.66 -16.93 -9.92
C TYR A 351 -2.52 -15.59 -10.67
N ARG A 352 -2.20 -14.50 -9.96
CA ARG A 352 -1.95 -13.20 -10.60
C ARG A 352 -0.66 -13.17 -11.41
N LEU A 353 0.36 -13.92 -11.01
CA LEU A 353 1.59 -14.06 -11.80
C LEU A 353 1.29 -14.77 -13.12
N GLU A 354 0.54 -15.88 -13.07
CA GLU A 354 0.05 -16.58 -14.26
C GLU A 354 -0.82 -15.67 -15.13
N LYS A 355 -1.69 -14.84 -14.52
CA LYS A 355 -2.53 -13.89 -15.26
C LYS A 355 -1.71 -12.81 -15.95
N LEU A 356 -0.65 -12.28 -15.31
CA LEU A 356 0.28 -11.37 -15.98
C LEU A 356 0.97 -12.03 -17.17
N GLN A 357 1.36 -13.30 -17.05
CA GLN A 357 1.95 -14.06 -18.16
C GLN A 357 0.96 -14.27 -19.31
N GLU A 358 -0.33 -14.49 -19.01
CA GLU A 358 -1.39 -14.62 -20.01
C GLU A 358 -1.66 -13.30 -20.75
N LEU A 359 -1.75 -12.19 -20.00
CA LEU A 359 -1.96 -10.86 -20.56
C LEU A 359 -0.74 -10.37 -21.36
N PHE A 360 0.45 -10.83 -20.99
CA PHE A 360 1.69 -10.54 -21.70
C PHE A 360 1.96 -11.58 -22.79
N GLN A 361 1.39 -11.38 -23.98
CA GLN A 361 1.77 -12.15 -25.16
C GLN A 361 3.03 -11.54 -25.80
N GLU A 362 4.09 -12.34 -26.00
CA GLU A 362 5.41 -11.86 -26.47
C GLU A 362 5.39 -11.13 -27.82
N SER A 363 4.33 -11.29 -28.62
CA SER A 363 4.14 -10.56 -29.87
C SER A 363 3.64 -9.11 -29.68
N GLN A 364 3.18 -8.73 -28.49
CA GLN A 364 2.59 -7.43 -28.22
C GLN A 364 3.55 -6.54 -27.42
N LYS A 365 4.27 -5.66 -28.15
CA LYS A 365 5.06 -4.58 -27.56
C LYS A 365 4.17 -3.64 -26.74
N LEU A 366 4.61 -3.31 -25.53
CA LEU A 366 3.90 -2.43 -24.61
C LEU A 366 4.28 -0.96 -24.81
N ASN A 367 3.29 -0.11 -24.56
CA ASN A 367 3.39 1.33 -24.40
C ASN A 367 2.55 1.73 -23.16
N PRO A 368 2.56 3.00 -22.73
CA PRO A 368 1.78 3.43 -21.55
C PRO A 368 0.30 3.05 -21.62
N GLU A 369 -0.39 3.20 -22.76
CA GLU A 369 -1.82 2.84 -22.87
C GLU A 369 -2.06 1.33 -22.70
N LYS A 370 -1.25 0.49 -23.34
CA LYS A 370 -1.35 -0.98 -23.20
C LYS A 370 -1.02 -1.44 -21.79
N MET A 371 -0.06 -0.79 -21.14
CA MET A 371 0.25 -1.02 -19.72
C MET A 371 -0.95 -0.68 -18.83
N VAL A 372 -1.63 0.44 -19.08
CA VAL A 372 -2.89 0.79 -18.39
C VAL A 372 -3.95 -0.29 -18.59
N SER A 373 -4.09 -0.85 -19.79
CA SER A 373 -5.04 -1.94 -20.06
C SER A 373 -4.76 -3.18 -19.21
N ILE A 374 -3.50 -3.59 -19.06
CA ILE A 374 -3.10 -4.71 -18.19
C ILE A 374 -3.45 -4.40 -16.73
N LEU A 375 -3.08 -3.21 -16.24
CA LEU A 375 -3.36 -2.79 -14.86
C LEU A 375 -4.88 -2.67 -14.57
N ARG A 376 -5.72 -2.53 -15.59
CA ARG A 376 -7.19 -2.45 -15.45
C ARG A 376 -7.90 -3.79 -15.64
N ASP A 377 -7.19 -4.87 -15.93
CA ASP A 377 -7.79 -6.18 -16.20
C ASP A 377 -8.47 -6.77 -14.95
N LYS A 378 -9.78 -7.05 -15.09
CA LYS A 378 -10.66 -7.54 -14.01
C LYS A 378 -10.99 -9.04 -14.17
N SER A 379 -10.42 -9.69 -15.18
CA SER A 379 -10.74 -11.06 -15.54
C SER A 379 -9.90 -12.06 -14.77
N GLY A 380 -10.37 -13.31 -14.70
CA GLY A 380 -9.54 -14.44 -14.29
C GLY A 380 -8.72 -14.97 -15.46
N LEU A 381 -7.96 -16.04 -15.21
CA LEU A 381 -7.28 -16.80 -16.25
C LEU A 381 -8.27 -17.24 -17.33
N LYS A 382 -7.81 -17.20 -18.58
CA LYS A 382 -8.55 -17.52 -19.80
C LYS A 382 -9.82 -16.68 -19.95
N ASP A 383 -9.72 -15.41 -19.57
CA ASP A 383 -10.79 -14.41 -19.58
C ASP A 383 -12.05 -14.82 -18.81
N LYS A 384 -11.91 -15.74 -17.84
CA LYS A 384 -13.04 -16.20 -17.03
C LYS A 384 -13.60 -15.06 -16.21
N ASN A 385 -14.92 -14.92 -16.19
CA ASN A 385 -15.59 -14.01 -15.25
C ASN A 385 -15.57 -14.64 -13.84
N ILE A 386 -14.72 -14.11 -12.97
CA ILE A 386 -14.51 -14.57 -11.58
C ILE A 386 -15.24 -13.68 -10.56
N GLY A 387 -16.08 -12.75 -11.02
CA GLY A 387 -16.75 -11.75 -10.23
C GLY A 387 -15.88 -10.55 -9.88
N TYR A 388 -16.50 -9.38 -9.74
CA TYR A 388 -15.80 -8.14 -9.42
C TYR A 388 -15.41 -8.08 -7.94
N GLY A 389 -14.22 -7.61 -7.63
CA GLY A 389 -13.68 -7.66 -6.26
C GLY A 389 -12.91 -8.93 -5.92
N ASN A 390 -12.76 -9.86 -6.87
CA ASN A 390 -11.98 -11.08 -6.66
C ASN A 390 -10.49 -10.80 -6.69
N GLU A 391 -9.79 -11.13 -5.61
CA GLU A 391 -8.37 -10.90 -5.38
C GLU A 391 -7.45 -11.60 -6.39
N LYS A 392 -7.98 -12.56 -7.15
CA LYS A 392 -7.26 -13.22 -8.26
C LYS A 392 -7.12 -12.35 -9.52
N ALA A 393 -7.93 -11.31 -9.68
CA ALA A 393 -7.80 -10.37 -10.80
C ALA A 393 -6.62 -9.40 -10.57
N ILE A 394 -6.03 -8.88 -11.66
CA ILE A 394 -5.00 -7.83 -11.58
C ILE A 394 -5.60 -6.53 -11.01
N ASN A 395 -6.82 -6.21 -11.45
CA ASN A 395 -7.66 -5.16 -10.93
C ASN A 395 -8.83 -5.76 -10.13
N GLN A 396 -8.63 -5.90 -8.82
CA GLN A 396 -9.69 -6.30 -7.88
C GLN A 396 -10.59 -5.13 -7.42
N LEU A 397 -10.50 -3.96 -8.05
CA LEU A 397 -11.29 -2.75 -7.71
C LEU A 397 -11.10 -2.26 -6.26
N LEU A 398 -9.90 -2.41 -5.71
CA LEU A 398 -9.56 -1.96 -4.35
C LEU A 398 -8.25 -1.16 -4.26
N ALA A 399 -7.52 -1.00 -5.36
CA ALA A 399 -6.25 -0.31 -5.34
C ALA A 399 -6.39 1.13 -4.86
N HIS A 400 -5.44 1.55 -4.04
CA HIS A 400 -5.29 2.96 -3.71
C HIS A 400 -4.88 3.76 -4.95
N HIS A 401 -3.90 3.24 -5.70
CA HIS A 401 -3.44 3.85 -6.94
C HIS A 401 -2.81 2.81 -7.86
N ALA A 402 -2.84 3.12 -9.15
CA ALA A 402 -1.96 2.53 -10.15
C ALA A 402 -0.98 3.59 -10.65
N VAL A 403 0.23 3.16 -10.98
CA VAL A 403 1.30 4.01 -11.51
C VAL A 403 2.01 3.34 -12.68
N ILE A 404 2.45 4.15 -13.63
CA ILE A 404 3.37 3.74 -14.70
C ILE A 404 4.58 4.66 -14.65
N PHE A 405 5.78 4.09 -14.71
CA PHE A 405 7.03 4.81 -14.86
C PHE A 405 7.62 4.53 -16.23
N SER A 406 8.06 5.58 -16.91
CA SER A 406 9.01 5.51 -18.03
C SER A 406 10.31 6.18 -17.55
N PRO A 407 11.24 5.39 -16.99
CA PRO A 407 12.43 5.91 -16.34
C PRO A 407 13.27 6.80 -17.24
N GLU A 408 13.62 6.38 -18.45
CA GLU A 408 14.49 7.09 -19.38
C GLU A 408 13.89 8.43 -19.81
N LYS A 409 12.58 8.48 -20.05
CA LYS A 409 11.85 9.72 -20.37
C LYS A 409 11.54 10.59 -19.15
N ARG A 410 11.71 10.05 -17.94
CA ARG A 410 11.32 10.67 -16.66
C ARG A 410 9.83 11.02 -16.59
N LEU A 411 9.00 10.21 -17.24
CA LEU A 411 7.55 10.37 -17.23
C LEU A 411 6.91 9.40 -16.23
N VAL A 412 5.89 9.88 -15.53
CA VAL A 412 5.10 9.10 -14.56
C VAL A 412 3.62 9.32 -14.82
N TRP A 413 2.86 8.23 -14.94
CA TRP A 413 1.41 8.30 -15.03
C TRP A 413 0.78 7.77 -13.75
N VAL A 414 -0.16 8.51 -13.17
CA VAL A 414 -0.83 8.15 -11.90
C VAL A 414 -2.33 8.10 -12.11
N SER A 415 -2.96 6.99 -11.72
CA SER A 415 -4.41 6.82 -11.86
C SER A 415 -5.21 7.73 -10.91
N SER A 416 -6.13 8.50 -11.45
CA SER A 416 -7.18 9.16 -10.69
C SER A 416 -8.28 8.19 -10.25
N SER A 417 -9.17 8.65 -9.37
CA SER A 417 -10.29 7.84 -8.87
C SER A 417 -11.38 7.63 -9.92
N PRO A 418 -12.18 6.55 -9.82
CA PRO A 418 -12.13 5.49 -8.80
C PRO A 418 -11.05 4.44 -9.08
N TYR A 419 -10.40 3.95 -8.01
CA TYR A 419 -9.36 2.90 -8.07
C TYR A 419 -8.26 3.21 -9.11
N GLN A 420 -8.03 2.32 -10.09
CA GLN A 420 -7.20 2.53 -11.28
C GLN A 420 -8.01 2.77 -12.58
N LEU A 421 -9.31 3.00 -12.46
CA LEU A 421 -10.20 3.18 -13.60
C LEU A 421 -10.30 4.64 -14.06
N GLY A 422 -9.96 5.61 -13.20
CA GLY A 422 -9.91 7.01 -13.59
C GLY A 422 -8.84 7.30 -14.65
N GLU A 423 -8.85 8.53 -15.16
CA GLU A 423 -7.81 9.05 -16.06
C GLU A 423 -6.43 8.91 -15.40
N PHE A 424 -5.43 8.45 -16.14
CA PHE A 424 -4.04 8.45 -15.71
C PHE A 424 -3.41 9.79 -16.06
N VAL A 425 -3.03 10.55 -15.03
CA VAL A 425 -2.44 11.89 -15.16
C VAL A 425 -0.93 11.75 -15.29
N CYS A 426 -0.37 12.33 -16.35
CA CYS A 426 1.07 12.29 -16.63
C CYS A 426 1.82 13.42 -15.92
N TYR A 427 2.99 13.11 -15.38
CA TYR A 427 3.94 14.03 -14.77
C TYR A 427 5.30 13.87 -15.42
N ASP A 428 5.95 14.99 -15.72
CA ASP A 428 7.27 15.03 -16.33
C ASP A 428 8.28 15.57 -15.31
N LEU A 429 9.13 14.68 -14.77
CA LEU A 429 10.06 15.07 -13.71
C LEU A 429 11.16 16.02 -14.21
N ASN A 430 11.47 16.02 -15.51
CA ASN A 430 12.41 16.99 -16.07
C ASN A 430 11.86 18.40 -15.93
N LYS A 431 10.58 18.59 -16.28
CA LYS A 431 9.89 19.89 -16.13
C LYS A 431 9.69 20.25 -14.67
N ILE A 432 9.19 19.31 -13.86
CA ILE A 432 8.81 19.57 -12.47
C ILE A 432 10.00 19.98 -11.61
N PHE A 433 11.17 19.36 -11.80
CA PHE A 433 12.40 19.72 -11.07
C PHE A 433 13.28 20.70 -11.85
N SER A 434 12.67 21.55 -12.68
CA SER A 434 13.30 22.68 -13.36
C SER A 434 12.50 23.96 -13.12
N ASP A 435 13.06 25.10 -13.54
CA ASP A 435 12.36 26.39 -13.46
C ASP A 435 11.15 26.47 -14.40
N ASP A 436 11.03 25.58 -15.39
CA ASP A 436 9.89 25.53 -16.30
C ASP A 436 8.56 25.28 -15.58
N ARG A 437 8.58 24.60 -14.42
CA ARG A 437 7.41 24.39 -13.57
C ARG A 437 6.67 25.70 -13.25
N LEU A 438 7.41 26.79 -13.05
CA LEU A 438 6.83 28.08 -12.66
C LEU A 438 6.10 28.78 -13.82
N LYS A 439 6.27 28.31 -15.07
CA LYS A 439 5.70 28.95 -16.27
C LYS A 439 4.25 28.55 -16.52
N SER A 440 3.88 27.28 -16.26
CA SER A 440 2.54 26.74 -16.55
C SER A 440 1.56 26.88 -15.38
N GLY A 441 2.06 26.91 -14.14
CA GLY A 441 1.22 26.83 -12.94
C GLY A 441 0.56 25.46 -12.71
N GLU A 442 0.83 24.48 -13.58
CA GLU A 442 0.30 23.11 -13.52
C GLU A 442 1.46 22.11 -13.48
N PHE A 443 1.35 21.06 -12.64
CA PHE A 443 2.32 19.97 -12.59
C PHE A 443 2.08 18.93 -13.68
N ALA A 444 0.82 18.70 -14.04
CA ALA A 444 0.43 17.68 -15.00
C ALA A 444 0.83 18.05 -16.43
N THR A 445 1.36 17.08 -17.17
CA THR A 445 1.59 17.20 -18.62
C THR A 445 0.40 16.58 -19.36
N SER A 446 -0.73 17.31 -19.32
CA SER A 446 -2.06 16.80 -19.70
C SER A 446 -2.17 16.22 -21.12
N GLN A 447 -1.29 16.60 -22.04
CA GLN A 447 -1.21 16.06 -23.41
C GLN A 447 -0.87 14.56 -23.48
N PHE A 448 -0.26 14.00 -22.42
CA PHE A 448 0.10 12.59 -22.33
C PHE A 448 -0.84 11.80 -21.39
N ASN A 449 -1.95 12.41 -20.93
CA ASN A 449 -2.88 11.70 -20.07
C ASN A 449 -3.56 10.56 -20.83
N ILE A 450 -3.84 9.45 -20.11
CA ILE A 450 -4.54 8.30 -20.66
C ILE A 450 -5.95 8.29 -20.11
N ALA A 451 -6.94 8.17 -21.00
CA ALA A 451 -8.36 8.33 -20.67
C ALA A 451 -8.86 7.36 -19.59
N LYS A 452 -9.94 7.77 -18.90
CA LYS A 452 -10.66 6.92 -17.95
C LYS A 452 -11.20 5.65 -18.65
N ASP A 453 -11.31 4.57 -17.91
CA ASP A 453 -11.88 3.31 -18.36
C ASP A 453 -13.41 3.46 -18.55
N PRO A 454 -13.97 3.12 -19.74
CA PRO A 454 -15.42 3.14 -19.97
C PRO A 454 -16.24 2.29 -18.98
N PHE A 455 -15.63 1.28 -18.36
CA PHE A 455 -16.25 0.44 -17.33
C PHE A 455 -16.84 1.25 -16.16
N VAL A 456 -16.26 2.41 -15.83
CA VAL A 456 -16.77 3.28 -14.74
C VAL A 456 -18.22 3.72 -14.97
N ASP A 457 -18.63 3.85 -16.24
CA ASP A 457 -19.95 4.32 -16.60
C ASP A 457 -20.95 3.16 -16.84
N SER A 458 -20.52 1.90 -16.67
CA SER A 458 -21.30 0.70 -16.99
C SER A 458 -22.27 0.30 -15.86
N GLN A 459 -23.25 -0.57 -16.19
CA GLN A 459 -24.18 -1.10 -15.19
C GLN A 459 -23.48 -2.07 -14.23
N GLU A 460 -22.50 -2.82 -14.72
CA GLU A 460 -21.69 -3.74 -13.93
C GLU A 460 -20.92 -3.01 -12.81
N PHE A 461 -20.37 -1.83 -13.10
CA PHE A 461 -19.69 -1.03 -12.07
C PHE A 461 -20.67 -0.50 -11.03
N LYS A 462 -21.87 -0.05 -11.45
CA LYS A 462 -22.94 0.35 -10.52
C LYS A 462 -23.35 -0.82 -9.62
N ASN A 463 -23.52 -2.00 -10.20
CA ASN A 463 -23.85 -3.22 -9.46
C ASN A 463 -22.74 -3.59 -8.46
N TYR A 464 -21.47 -3.46 -8.85
CA TYR A 464 -20.33 -3.68 -7.94
C TYR A 464 -20.33 -2.72 -6.75
N GLU A 465 -20.51 -1.41 -7.01
CA GLU A 465 -20.56 -0.39 -5.95
C GLU A 465 -21.75 -0.60 -5.01
N GLU A 466 -22.90 -1.04 -5.54
CA GLU A 466 -24.05 -1.43 -4.72
C GLU A 466 -23.76 -2.70 -3.91
N PHE A 467 -23.21 -3.74 -4.53
CA PHE A 467 -22.80 -4.98 -3.87
C PHE A 467 -21.87 -4.66 -2.68
N LYS A 468 -20.87 -3.81 -2.88
CA LYS A 468 -19.92 -3.40 -1.85
C LYS A 468 -20.62 -2.72 -0.67
N LYS A 469 -21.60 -1.86 -0.93
CA LYS A 469 -22.41 -1.20 0.10
C LYS A 469 -23.34 -2.17 0.84
N LEU A 470 -23.92 -3.16 0.16
CA LEU A 470 -24.79 -4.15 0.79
C LEU A 470 -24.00 -5.21 1.57
N ASN A 471 -22.77 -5.51 1.14
CA ASN A 471 -21.91 -6.53 1.75
C ASN A 471 -21.61 -6.25 3.24
N VAL A 472 -21.58 -4.97 3.66
CA VAL A 472 -21.34 -4.61 5.06
C VAL A 472 -22.54 -4.88 5.99
N GLN A 473 -23.71 -5.20 5.44
CA GLN A 473 -24.93 -5.46 6.23
C GLN A 473 -25.01 -6.91 6.76
N PHE A 474 -24.11 -7.80 6.35
CA PHE A 474 -24.01 -9.18 6.85
C PHE A 474 -23.34 -9.24 8.24
N ASP A 475 -23.80 -8.41 9.17
CA ASP A 475 -23.38 -8.41 10.58
C ASP A 475 -24.26 -9.35 11.43
N GLU A 476 -23.74 -9.85 12.55
CA GLU A 476 -24.35 -10.94 13.32
C GLU A 476 -25.75 -10.61 13.89
N ASN A 477 -26.14 -9.34 13.92
CA ASN A 477 -27.37 -8.86 14.56
C ASN A 477 -28.45 -8.37 13.58
N THR A 478 -28.21 -8.45 12.26
CA THR A 478 -29.16 -7.93 11.26
C THR A 478 -30.03 -9.06 10.71
N LEU A 479 -31.35 -8.90 10.78
CA LEU A 479 -32.31 -9.79 10.10
C LEU A 479 -32.45 -9.33 8.65
N LEU A 480 -32.10 -10.20 7.71
CA LEU A 480 -32.14 -9.97 6.28
C LEU A 480 -33.25 -10.82 5.65
N SER A 481 -34.01 -10.24 4.71
CA SER A 481 -35.05 -10.99 3.99
C SER A 481 -34.47 -11.83 2.84
N ASP A 482 -35.20 -12.84 2.38
CA ASP A 482 -34.78 -13.67 1.25
C ASP A 482 -34.71 -12.84 -0.06
N GLU A 483 -35.56 -11.82 -0.21
CA GLU A 483 -35.50 -10.88 -1.34
C GLU A 483 -34.21 -10.05 -1.32
N PHE A 484 -33.80 -9.58 -0.13
CA PHE A 484 -32.53 -8.86 0.03
C PHE A 484 -31.34 -9.72 -0.40
N ILE A 485 -31.29 -10.97 0.08
CA ILE A 485 -30.20 -11.90 -0.24
C ILE A 485 -30.18 -12.20 -1.73
N SER A 486 -31.34 -12.41 -2.35
CA SER A 486 -31.46 -12.66 -3.79
C SER A 486 -30.97 -11.47 -4.62
N HIS A 487 -31.35 -10.24 -4.24
CA HIS A 487 -30.87 -9.01 -4.87
C HIS A 487 -29.36 -8.88 -4.72
N TYR A 488 -28.84 -9.02 -3.50
CA TYR A 488 -27.41 -8.97 -3.19
C TYR A 488 -26.58 -9.95 -4.04
N GLN A 489 -27.03 -11.19 -4.20
CA GLN A 489 -26.37 -12.17 -5.06
C GLN A 489 -26.42 -11.79 -6.55
N SER A 490 -27.52 -11.17 -7.00
CA SER A 490 -27.70 -10.77 -8.40
C SER A 490 -26.76 -9.63 -8.83
N LEU A 491 -26.29 -8.83 -7.87
CA LEU A 491 -25.36 -7.72 -8.13
C LEU A 491 -23.95 -8.22 -8.53
N ASN A 492 -23.54 -9.41 -8.08
CA ASN A 492 -22.22 -9.96 -8.38
C ASN A 492 -22.23 -11.51 -8.44
N PRO A 493 -22.96 -12.11 -9.38
CA PRO A 493 -23.33 -13.53 -9.35
C PRO A 493 -22.17 -14.49 -9.65
N ASN A 494 -21.03 -13.99 -10.11
CA ASN A 494 -19.84 -14.80 -10.34
C ASN A 494 -18.83 -14.72 -9.19
N PHE A 495 -19.03 -13.80 -8.24
CA PHE A 495 -18.16 -13.69 -7.09
C PHE A 495 -18.58 -14.66 -5.99
N TRP A 496 -17.67 -15.52 -5.55
CA TRP A 496 -17.97 -16.55 -4.55
C TRP A 496 -18.46 -15.97 -3.21
N VAL A 497 -18.05 -14.75 -2.87
CA VAL A 497 -18.35 -14.09 -1.58
C VAL A 497 -19.86 -13.88 -1.39
N VAL A 498 -20.63 -13.59 -2.45
CA VAL A 498 -22.08 -13.36 -2.28
C VAL A 498 -22.80 -14.60 -1.73
N TYR A 499 -22.35 -15.78 -2.14
CA TYR A 499 -22.88 -17.06 -1.68
C TYR A 499 -22.31 -17.45 -0.32
N TYR A 500 -21.02 -17.16 -0.08
CA TYR A 500 -20.41 -17.40 1.22
C TYR A 500 -21.09 -16.60 2.35
N GLN A 501 -21.37 -15.31 2.13
CA GLN A 501 -22.03 -14.48 3.14
C GLN A 501 -23.48 -14.92 3.38
N ALA A 502 -24.23 -15.21 2.32
CA ALA A 502 -25.58 -15.78 2.43
C ALA A 502 -25.58 -17.12 3.19
N GLY A 503 -24.65 -18.02 2.87
CA GLY A 503 -24.49 -19.29 3.56
C GLY A 503 -24.17 -19.13 5.04
N ARG A 504 -23.29 -18.18 5.40
CA ARG A 504 -23.00 -17.85 6.81
C ARG A 504 -24.22 -17.31 7.54
N TYR A 505 -24.96 -16.40 6.91
CA TYR A 505 -26.19 -15.84 7.46
C TYR A 505 -27.21 -16.94 7.76
N TYR A 506 -27.55 -17.77 6.77
CA TYR A 506 -28.49 -18.88 6.98
C TYR A 506 -28.00 -19.89 8.02
N PHE A 507 -26.68 -20.13 8.08
CA PHE A 507 -26.10 -20.99 9.12
C PHE A 507 -26.33 -20.42 10.52
N GLN A 508 -26.18 -19.10 10.71
CA GLN A 508 -26.45 -18.42 11.98
C GLN A 508 -27.94 -18.45 12.35
N GLN A 509 -28.83 -18.29 11.36
CA GLN A 509 -30.28 -18.43 11.53
C GLN A 509 -30.74 -19.89 11.74
N LYS A 510 -29.82 -20.85 11.72
CA LYS A 510 -30.07 -22.31 11.81
C LYS A 510 -30.91 -22.85 10.63
N GLU A 511 -31.01 -22.11 9.53
CA GLU A 511 -31.63 -22.53 8.28
C GLU A 511 -30.63 -23.40 7.47
N TYR A 512 -30.27 -24.55 8.03
CA TYR A 512 -29.17 -25.38 7.54
C TYR A 512 -29.34 -25.86 6.09
N SER A 513 -30.56 -26.10 5.62
CA SER A 513 -30.84 -26.50 4.24
C SER A 513 -30.51 -25.38 3.24
N LYS A 514 -30.89 -24.13 3.53
CA LYS A 514 -30.53 -22.97 2.70
C LYS A 514 -29.03 -22.72 2.74
N ALA A 515 -28.44 -22.74 3.94
CA ALA A 515 -26.99 -22.57 4.12
C ALA A 515 -26.18 -23.58 3.30
N LYS A 516 -26.63 -24.85 3.24
CA LYS A 516 -25.99 -25.89 2.44
C LYS A 516 -25.93 -25.50 0.95
N LEU A 517 -27.07 -25.10 0.37
CA LEU A 517 -27.18 -24.73 -1.04
C LEU A 517 -26.23 -23.57 -1.39
N GLU A 518 -26.16 -22.57 -0.50
CA GLU A 518 -25.28 -21.41 -0.70
C GLU A 518 -23.80 -21.78 -0.66
N PHE A 519 -23.37 -22.59 0.31
CA PHE A 519 -21.98 -23.05 0.36
C PHE A 519 -21.61 -23.98 -0.80
N GLU A 520 -22.52 -24.86 -1.24
CA GLU A 520 -22.33 -25.67 -2.44
C GLU A 520 -22.17 -24.78 -3.68
N LYS A 521 -23.01 -23.73 -3.81
CA LYS A 521 -22.91 -22.75 -4.91
C LYS A 521 -21.60 -21.97 -4.85
N ALA A 522 -21.14 -21.54 -3.67
CA ALA A 522 -19.85 -20.88 -3.49
C ALA A 522 -18.68 -21.73 -4.00
N LEU A 523 -18.69 -23.04 -3.72
CA LEU A 523 -17.67 -23.99 -4.19
C LEU A 523 -17.62 -24.17 -5.71
N THR A 524 -18.67 -23.77 -6.45
CA THR A 524 -18.67 -23.77 -7.92
C THR A 524 -17.99 -22.54 -8.53
N LYS A 525 -17.75 -21.50 -7.72
CA LYS A 525 -17.17 -20.22 -8.16
C LYS A 525 -15.66 -20.22 -7.94
N GLU A 526 -15.00 -19.20 -8.50
CA GLU A 526 -13.55 -19.03 -8.34
C GLU A 526 -13.22 -18.47 -6.96
N ILE A 527 -12.94 -19.35 -6.00
CA ILE A 527 -12.56 -18.97 -4.63
C ILE A 527 -11.12 -18.46 -4.61
N THR A 528 -10.87 -17.41 -3.84
CA THR A 528 -9.64 -16.61 -3.88
C THR A 528 -8.44 -17.32 -3.25
N THR A 529 -8.65 -18.07 -2.16
CA THR A 529 -7.58 -18.77 -1.44
C THR A 529 -7.96 -20.20 -1.08
N VAL A 530 -6.94 -21.06 -0.87
CA VAL A 530 -7.16 -22.43 -0.38
C VAL A 530 -7.80 -22.43 1.02
N PRO A 531 -7.35 -21.61 2.00
CA PRO A 531 -8.01 -21.50 3.29
C PRO A 531 -9.49 -21.12 3.22
N ASP A 532 -9.89 -20.22 2.31
CA ASP A 532 -11.30 -19.85 2.14
C ASP A 532 -12.13 -21.05 1.66
N LYS A 533 -11.60 -21.81 0.69
CA LYS A 533 -12.24 -23.04 0.21
C LYS A 533 -12.39 -24.07 1.34
N GLU A 534 -11.32 -24.33 2.09
CA GLU A 534 -11.35 -25.25 3.23
C GLU A 534 -12.35 -24.82 4.32
N ASN A 535 -12.48 -23.50 4.53
CA ASN A 535 -13.44 -22.95 5.48
C ASN A 535 -14.89 -23.19 5.03
N ILE A 536 -15.20 -23.00 3.74
CA ILE A 536 -16.52 -23.34 3.17
C ILE A 536 -16.82 -24.84 3.34
N GLU A 537 -15.87 -25.71 3.01
CA GLU A 537 -16.01 -27.16 3.20
C GLU A 537 -16.23 -27.55 4.68
N LYS A 538 -15.59 -26.83 5.61
CA LYS A 538 -15.80 -27.01 7.06
C LYS A 538 -17.21 -26.63 7.48
N TYR A 539 -17.79 -25.56 6.94
CA TYR A 539 -19.20 -25.22 7.17
C TYR A 539 -20.14 -26.31 6.66
N LEU A 540 -19.93 -26.80 5.44
CA LEU A 540 -20.71 -27.90 4.87
C LEU A 540 -20.66 -29.17 5.74
N LYS A 541 -19.47 -29.57 6.20
CA LYS A 541 -19.33 -30.72 7.11
C LYS A 541 -20.10 -30.54 8.41
N LYS A 542 -20.16 -29.31 8.98
CA LYS A 542 -20.95 -29.01 10.17
C LYS A 542 -22.45 -29.08 9.88
N ILE A 543 -22.90 -28.53 8.76
CA ILE A 543 -24.31 -28.54 8.33
C ILE A 543 -24.81 -29.98 8.14
N LEU A 544 -24.04 -30.82 7.45
CA LEU A 544 -24.40 -32.23 7.22
C LEU A 544 -24.55 -33.03 8.52
N ARG A 545 -23.87 -32.63 9.60
CA ARG A 545 -24.05 -33.24 10.94
C ARG A 545 -25.28 -32.71 11.68
N LYS A 546 -25.79 -31.53 11.32
CA LYS A 546 -26.98 -30.89 11.92
C LYS A 546 -28.29 -31.27 11.22
N LEU A 547 -28.19 -31.72 9.96
CA LEU A 547 -29.32 -32.21 9.16
C LEU A 547 -29.56 -33.72 9.31
N LYS A 548 -28.62 -34.43 9.94
CA LYS A 548 -28.83 -35.78 10.48
C LYS A 548 -29.45 -35.66 11.85
#